data_AF-A0AAU4BSY3-F1
#
_entry.id   AF-A0AAU4BSY3-F1
#
_cell.length_a   1.000
_cell.length_b   1.000
_cell.length_c   1.000
_cell.angle_alpha   90.00
_cell.angle_beta   90.00
_cell.angle_gamma   90.00
#
_symmetry.space_group_name_H-M   'P 1'
#
loop_
_entity.id
_entity.type
_entity.pdbx_description
1 polymer ?
#
loop_
_entity_poly.entity_id
_entity_poly.type
_entity_poly.pdbx_seq_one_letter_code
_entity_poly.pdbx_strand_id
1 'polypeptide(L)'
;MKADPVKTAVPKLAYAVVYGAGLALIAVGVRGIVVHVDAAAWLGWFAGAAILHDGVLVPVVLVAGLATGRLPAAYRRVVRAALVIAGCVTAVALPLVLGYGRRADEPSRLPLPYGRNLAIVLAVIAAAAAVTAAIRALTTRRARRKGRT
;
A
#
# COMPACT_ATOMS: atom_id res chain seq x y z
N MET A 1 14.52 21.92 37.81
CA MET A 1 14.84 20.49 37.99
C MET A 1 14.52 19.79 36.68
N LYS A 2 15.53 19.49 35.87
CA LYS A 2 15.40 18.91 34.51
C LYS A 2 15.45 17.39 34.70
N ALA A 3 14.36 16.68 34.42
CA ALA A 3 14.37 15.22 34.51
C ALA A 3 15.29 14.65 33.42
N ASP A 4 16.32 13.92 33.83
CA ASP A 4 17.17 13.21 32.89
C ASP A 4 16.38 12.06 32.25
N PRO A 5 16.41 11.89 30.92
CA PRO A 5 15.72 10.80 30.26
C PRO A 5 16.38 9.47 30.63
N VAL A 6 15.63 8.59 31.29
CA VAL A 6 16.02 7.19 31.53
C VAL A 6 16.24 6.52 30.17
N LYS A 7 17.50 6.38 29.76
CA LYS A 7 17.88 5.54 28.62
C LYS A 7 17.73 4.08 29.06
N THR A 8 16.62 3.44 28.70
CA THR A 8 16.47 1.99 28.87
C THR A 8 17.44 1.29 27.91
N ALA A 9 18.62 0.92 28.41
CA ALA A 9 19.56 0.11 27.66
C ALA A 9 18.95 -1.29 27.47
N VAL A 10 18.46 -1.59 26.27
CA VAL A 10 18.02 -2.95 25.92
C VAL A 10 19.26 -3.86 25.98
N PRO A 11 19.25 -4.93 26.78
CA PRO A 11 20.42 -5.78 26.94
C PRO A 11 20.74 -6.50 25.62
N LYS A 12 22.03 -6.66 25.30
CA LYS A 12 22.51 -7.42 24.12
C LYS A 12 21.88 -8.81 24.01
N LEU A 13 21.55 -9.40 25.16
CA LEU A 13 20.81 -10.66 25.30
C LEU A 13 19.42 -10.61 24.65
N ALA A 14 18.67 -9.52 24.82
CA ALA A 14 17.36 -9.36 24.19
C ALA A 14 17.48 -9.34 22.66
N TYR A 15 18.48 -8.67 22.12
CA TYR A 15 18.76 -8.71 20.67
C TYR A 15 19.13 -10.12 20.21
N ALA A 16 20.02 -10.81 20.93
CA ALA A 16 20.42 -12.17 20.60
C ALA A 16 19.23 -13.14 20.59
N VAL A 17 18.32 -13.03 21.56
CA VAL A 17 17.09 -13.83 21.61
C VAL A 17 16.20 -13.53 20.40
N VAL A 18 15.97 -12.25 20.08
CA VAL A 18 15.14 -11.86 18.93
C VAL A 18 15.74 -12.35 17.61
N TYR A 19 17.05 -12.19 17.41
CA TYR A 19 17.73 -12.67 16.21
C TYR A 19 17.72 -14.20 16.13
N GLY A 20 17.97 -14.89 17.24
CA GLY A 20 17.92 -16.35 17.31
C GLY A 20 16.52 -16.88 16.98
N ALA A 21 15.48 -16.28 17.55
CA ALA A 21 14.08 -16.62 17.25
C ALA A 21 13.75 -16.37 15.76
N GLY A 22 14.18 -15.23 15.21
CA GLY A 22 14.00 -14.91 13.80
C GLY A 22 14.69 -15.93 12.88
N LEU A 23 15.94 -16.30 13.19
CA LEU A 23 16.69 -17.30 12.43
C LEU A 23 16.04 -18.68 12.50
N ALA A 24 15.57 -19.08 13.68
CA ALA A 24 14.85 -20.34 13.86
C ALA A 24 13.57 -20.38 13.00
N LEU A 25 12.80 -19.29 12.96
CA LEU A 25 11.60 -19.18 12.10
C LEU A 25 11.96 -19.26 10.62
N ILE A 26 13.05 -18.60 10.18
CA ILE A 26 13.54 -18.70 8.80
C ILE A 26 13.91 -20.15 8.47
N ALA A 27 14.64 -20.84 9.35
CA ALA A 27 15.03 -22.23 9.14
C ALA A 27 13.80 -23.15 9.02
N VAL A 28 12.76 -22.94 9.84
CA VAL A 28 11.48 -23.67 9.73
C VAL A 28 10.82 -23.42 8.36
N GLY A 29 10.78 -22.16 7.91
CA GLY A 29 10.22 -21.80 6.59
C GLY A 29 10.99 -22.44 5.44
N VAL A 30 12.33 -22.36 5.45
CA VAL A 30 13.20 -22.97 4.44
C VAL A 30 13.02 -24.48 4.41
N ARG A 31 12.97 -25.14 5.57
CA ARG A 31 12.69 -26.58 5.66
C ARG A 31 11.33 -26.91 5.02
N GLY A 32 10.30 -26.11 5.27
CA GLY A 32 8.99 -26.30 4.66
C GLY A 32 9.04 -26.24 3.12
N ILE A 33 9.76 -25.25 2.58
CA ILE A 33 9.95 -25.11 1.12
C ILE A 33 10.67 -26.33 0.55
N VAL A 34 11.80 -26.73 1.15
CA VAL A 34 12.62 -27.84 0.64
C VAL A 34 11.87 -29.18 0.68
N VAL A 35 11.05 -29.41 1.70
CA VAL A 35 10.39 -30.71 1.90
C VAL A 35 9.05 -30.80 1.15
N HIS A 36 8.35 -29.69 0.95
CA HIS A 36 6.95 -29.70 0.51
C HIS A 36 6.65 -28.90 -0.76
N VAL A 37 7.62 -28.18 -1.33
CA VAL A 37 7.37 -27.27 -2.45
C VAL A 37 8.35 -27.54 -3.60
N ASP A 38 7.84 -27.53 -4.83
CA ASP A 38 8.69 -27.55 -6.01
C ASP A 38 9.56 -26.28 -6.06
N ALA A 39 10.88 -26.46 -6.09
CA ALA A 39 11.82 -25.36 -5.98
C ALA A 39 11.74 -24.38 -7.16
N ALA A 40 11.48 -24.89 -8.37
CA ALA A 40 11.36 -24.05 -9.56
C ALA A 40 10.08 -23.21 -9.53
N ALA A 41 8.94 -23.81 -9.15
CA ALA A 41 7.67 -23.11 -8.98
C ALA A 41 7.75 -22.05 -7.86
N TRP A 42 8.36 -22.38 -6.73
CA TRP A 42 8.60 -21.42 -5.65
C TRP A 42 9.47 -20.26 -6.10
N LEU A 43 10.58 -20.55 -6.78
CA LEU A 43 11.50 -19.53 -7.27
C LEU A 43 10.83 -18.63 -8.31
N GLY A 44 10.03 -19.20 -9.21
CA GLY A 44 9.25 -18.43 -10.19
C GLY A 44 8.26 -17.48 -9.53
N TRP A 45 7.52 -17.93 -8.51
CA TRP A 45 6.62 -17.08 -7.74
C TRP A 45 7.37 -15.98 -6.99
N PHE A 46 8.46 -16.33 -6.30
CA PHE A 46 9.26 -15.39 -5.50
C PHE A 46 9.95 -14.34 -6.36
N ALA A 47 10.68 -14.77 -7.40
CA ALA A 47 11.38 -13.88 -8.33
C ALA A 47 10.38 -13.03 -9.12
N GLY A 48 9.25 -13.60 -9.54
CA GLY A 48 8.18 -12.87 -10.20
C GLY A 48 7.63 -11.74 -9.32
N ALA A 49 7.37 -12.01 -8.04
CA ALA A 49 6.92 -11.00 -7.08
C ALA A 49 7.97 -9.91 -6.85
N ALA A 50 9.25 -10.29 -6.70
CA ALA A 50 10.35 -9.33 -6.51
C ALA A 50 10.52 -8.41 -7.74
N ILE A 51 10.54 -8.99 -8.95
CA ILE A 51 10.65 -8.23 -10.21
C ILE A 51 9.45 -7.30 -10.37
N LEU A 52 8.23 -7.76 -10.12
CA LEU A 52 7.04 -6.90 -10.19
C LEU A 52 7.10 -5.76 -9.18
N HIS A 53 7.56 -6.02 -7.97
CA HIS A 53 7.71 -5.01 -6.93
C HIS A 53 8.75 -3.95 -7.33
N ASP A 54 9.97 -4.35 -7.64
CA ASP A 54 11.08 -3.43 -7.87
C ASP A 54 11.02 -2.79 -9.26
N GLY A 55 10.56 -3.53 -10.26
CA GLY A 55 10.46 -3.07 -11.65
C GLY A 55 9.19 -2.25 -11.93
N VAL A 56 8.12 -2.43 -11.16
CA VAL A 56 6.83 -1.74 -11.43
C VAL A 56 6.34 -0.95 -10.22
N LEU A 57 6.17 -1.60 -9.07
CA LEU A 57 5.52 -0.95 -7.92
C LEU A 57 6.35 0.23 -7.40
N VAL A 58 7.66 0.04 -7.22
CA VAL A 58 8.58 1.09 -6.75
C VAL A 58 8.58 2.29 -7.70
N PRO A 59 8.82 2.15 -9.02
CA PRO A 59 8.73 3.27 -9.96
C PRO A 59 7.40 4.00 -9.94
N VAL A 60 6.27 3.28 -9.92
CA VAL A 60 4.94 3.89 -9.89
C VAL A 60 4.74 4.72 -8.62
N VAL A 61 5.13 4.19 -7.46
CA VAL A 61 5.05 4.91 -6.18
C VAL A 61 5.95 6.15 -6.18
N LEU A 62 7.15 6.06 -6.73
CA LEU A 62 8.06 7.20 -6.86
C LEU A 62 7.48 8.29 -7.77
N VAL A 63 6.95 7.92 -8.95
CA VAL A 63 6.28 8.85 -9.86
C VAL A 63 5.07 9.51 -9.19
N ALA A 64 4.25 8.76 -8.46
CA ALA A 64 3.13 9.31 -7.69
C ALA A 64 3.61 10.26 -6.57
N GLY A 65 4.71 9.92 -5.90
CA GLY A 65 5.38 10.77 -4.91
C GLY A 65 5.86 12.10 -5.51
N LEU A 66 6.51 12.05 -6.68
CA LEU A 66 6.96 13.22 -7.44
C LEU A 66 5.79 14.07 -7.93
N ALA A 67 4.74 13.44 -8.46
CA ALA A 67 3.52 14.12 -8.92
C ALA A 67 2.82 14.85 -7.76
N THR A 68 2.63 14.18 -6.61
CA THR A 68 2.09 14.83 -5.40
C THR A 68 3.03 15.88 -4.82
N GLY A 69 4.33 15.80 -5.12
CA GLY A 69 5.34 16.81 -4.81
C GLY A 69 5.10 18.17 -5.47
N ARG A 70 4.37 18.21 -6.60
CA ARG A 70 4.01 19.44 -7.30
C ARG A 70 2.78 20.14 -6.71
N LEU A 71 2.02 19.46 -5.85
CA LEU A 71 0.81 20.01 -5.26
C LEU A 71 1.12 20.91 -4.05
N PRO A 72 0.33 21.99 -3.85
CA PRO A 72 0.38 22.81 -2.64
C PRO A 72 0.19 21.97 -1.37
N ALA A 73 0.84 22.37 -0.28
CA ALA A 73 0.84 21.65 1.00
C ALA A 73 -0.59 21.35 1.52
N ALA A 74 -1.55 22.24 1.25
CA ALA A 74 -2.95 22.09 1.65
C ALA A 74 -3.62 20.83 1.04
N TYR A 75 -3.21 20.41 -0.16
CA TYR A 75 -3.84 19.31 -0.91
C TYR A 75 -3.04 18.01 -0.82
N ARG A 76 -1.73 18.09 -0.59
CA ARG A 76 -0.81 16.96 -0.65
C ARG A 76 -1.23 15.77 0.22
N ARG A 77 -1.66 16.01 1.46
CA ARG A 77 -2.07 14.94 2.38
C ARG A 77 -3.33 14.21 1.90
N VAL A 78 -4.30 14.97 1.38
CA VAL A 78 -5.56 14.41 0.89
C VAL A 78 -5.32 13.55 -0.35
N VAL A 79 -4.54 14.05 -1.30
CA VAL A 79 -4.24 13.31 -2.53
C VAL A 79 -3.40 12.07 -2.25
N ARG A 80 -2.41 12.13 -1.35
CA ARG A 80 -1.65 10.94 -0.93
C ARG A 80 -2.54 9.87 -0.30
N ALA A 81 -3.45 10.25 0.60
CA ALA A 81 -4.40 9.32 1.19
C ALA A 81 -5.31 8.67 0.12
N ALA A 82 -5.82 9.48 -0.82
CA ALA A 82 -6.65 8.99 -1.92
C ALA A 82 -5.89 8.01 -2.82
N LEU A 83 -4.63 8.30 -3.16
CA LEU A 83 -3.78 7.41 -3.95
C LEU A 83 -3.49 6.09 -3.23
N VAL A 84 -3.25 6.12 -1.92
CA VAL A 84 -3.06 4.88 -1.13
C VAL A 84 -4.33 4.03 -1.15
N ILE A 85 -5.49 4.63 -0.88
CA ILE A 85 -6.77 3.91 -0.90
C ILE A 85 -7.05 3.34 -2.29
N ALA A 86 -6.90 4.16 -3.35
CA ALA A 86 -7.08 3.74 -4.74
C ALA A 86 -6.12 2.60 -5.12
N GLY A 87 -4.86 2.69 -4.71
CA GLY A 87 -3.85 1.65 -4.92
C GLY A 87 -4.22 0.33 -4.25
N CYS A 88 -4.62 0.35 -2.97
CA CYS A 88 -5.05 -0.84 -2.24
C CYS A 88 -6.29 -1.49 -2.88
N VAL A 89 -7.31 -0.69 -3.20
CA VAL A 89 -8.53 -1.17 -3.87
C VAL A 89 -8.19 -1.79 -5.23
N THR A 90 -7.31 -1.14 -6.00
CA THR A 90 -6.85 -1.66 -7.30
C THR A 90 -6.13 -2.99 -7.11
N ALA A 91 -5.18 -3.09 -6.16
CA ALA A 91 -4.43 -4.33 -5.93
C ALA A 91 -5.33 -5.52 -5.58
N VAL A 92 -6.37 -5.30 -4.78
CA VAL A 92 -7.35 -6.34 -4.42
C VAL A 92 -8.28 -6.67 -5.60
N ALA A 93 -8.70 -5.67 -6.38
CA ALA A 93 -9.62 -5.88 -7.50
C ALA A 93 -8.94 -6.42 -8.76
N LEU A 94 -7.62 -6.24 -8.89
CA LEU A 94 -6.88 -6.53 -10.11
C LEU A 94 -7.05 -7.98 -10.59
N PRO A 95 -6.98 -9.02 -9.71
CA PRO A 95 -7.17 -10.40 -10.17
C PRO A 95 -8.56 -10.64 -10.79
N LEU A 96 -9.59 -10.01 -10.21
CA LEU A 96 -10.98 -10.12 -10.69
C LEU A 96 -11.18 -9.43 -12.04
N VAL A 97 -10.56 -8.25 -12.21
CA VAL A 97 -10.56 -7.51 -13.48
C VAL A 97 -9.85 -8.29 -14.57
N LEU A 98 -8.70 -8.89 -14.25
CA LEU A 98 -7.94 -9.75 -15.17
C LEU A 98 -8.65 -11.09 -15.42
N GLY A 99 -9.71 -11.41 -14.67
CA GLY A 99 -10.50 -12.62 -14.86
C GLY A 99 -9.84 -13.87 -14.30
N TYR A 100 -8.86 -13.74 -13.41
CA TYR A 100 -8.30 -14.89 -12.71
C TYR A 100 -9.42 -15.61 -11.94
N GLY A 101 -9.53 -16.91 -12.17
CA GLY A 101 -10.59 -17.75 -11.60
C GLY A 101 -11.86 -17.86 -12.46
N ARG A 102 -11.99 -17.09 -13.55
CA ARG A 102 -13.09 -17.25 -14.51
C ARG A 102 -12.96 -18.61 -15.19
N ARG A 103 -14.09 -19.31 -15.33
CA ARG A 103 -14.16 -20.49 -16.20
C ARG A 103 -15.35 -20.42 -17.13
N ALA A 104 -15.21 -21.00 -18.32
CA ALA A 104 -16.22 -20.98 -19.37
C ALA A 104 -17.42 -21.89 -19.04
N ASP A 105 -17.18 -22.96 -18.28
CA ASP A 105 -18.17 -23.91 -17.77
C ASP A 105 -19.03 -23.34 -16.63
N GLU A 106 -18.56 -22.30 -15.94
CA GLU A 106 -19.26 -21.70 -14.80
C GLU A 106 -19.37 -20.16 -14.93
N PRO A 107 -20.33 -19.67 -15.73
CA PRO A 107 -20.51 -18.24 -15.99
C PRO A 107 -20.81 -17.42 -14.71
N SER A 108 -21.32 -18.07 -13.67
CA SER A 108 -21.69 -17.45 -12.39
C SER A 108 -20.50 -17.01 -11.55
N ARG A 109 -19.27 -17.44 -11.89
CA ARG A 109 -18.09 -17.26 -11.03
C ARG A 109 -17.49 -15.85 -11.05
N LEU A 110 -17.64 -15.11 -12.15
CA LEU A 110 -17.30 -13.68 -12.27
C LEU A 110 -18.31 -12.98 -13.21
N PRO A 111 -19.57 -12.82 -12.79
CA PRO A 111 -20.63 -12.33 -13.67
C PRO A 111 -20.60 -10.81 -13.83
N LEU A 112 -19.93 -10.10 -12.90
CA LEU A 112 -19.90 -8.65 -12.88
C LEU A 112 -18.84 -8.07 -13.82
N PRO A 113 -19.10 -6.91 -14.44
CA PRO A 113 -18.09 -6.17 -15.19
C PRO A 113 -17.11 -5.48 -14.23
N TYR A 114 -16.19 -6.23 -13.64
CA TYR A 114 -15.25 -5.75 -12.62
C TYR A 114 -14.41 -4.55 -13.08
N GLY A 115 -14.06 -4.45 -14.37
CA GLY A 115 -13.37 -3.29 -14.91
C GLY A 115 -14.18 -2.00 -14.79
N ARG A 116 -15.47 -2.05 -15.14
CA ARG A 116 -16.40 -0.92 -15.00
C ARG A 116 -16.61 -0.57 -13.52
N ASN A 117 -16.81 -1.58 -12.68
CA ASN A 117 -17.05 -1.37 -11.25
C ASN A 117 -15.82 -0.76 -10.56
N LEU A 118 -14.61 -1.22 -10.89
CA LEU A 118 -13.38 -0.64 -10.38
C LEU A 118 -13.25 0.83 -10.81
N ALA A 119 -13.50 1.15 -12.08
CA ALA A 119 -13.45 2.54 -12.56
C ALA A 119 -14.42 3.45 -11.80
N ILE A 120 -15.63 2.97 -11.52
CA ILE A 120 -16.63 3.70 -10.71
C ILE A 120 -16.09 3.94 -9.29
N VAL A 121 -15.54 2.92 -8.63
CA VAL A 121 -14.98 3.06 -7.28
C VAL A 121 -13.82 4.05 -7.25
N LEU A 122 -12.91 3.99 -8.24
CA LEU A 122 -11.82 4.95 -8.37
C LEU A 122 -12.32 6.38 -8.59
N ALA A 123 -13.37 6.56 -9.39
CA ALA A 123 -14.00 7.86 -9.59
C ALA A 123 -14.62 8.40 -8.29
N VAL A 124 -15.27 7.55 -7.49
CA VAL A 124 -15.81 7.93 -6.18
C VAL A 124 -14.68 8.35 -5.21
N ILE A 125 -13.58 7.60 -5.15
CA ILE A 125 -12.41 7.95 -4.33
C ILE A 125 -11.84 9.32 -4.77
N ALA A 126 -11.69 9.53 -6.07
CA ALA A 126 -11.20 10.79 -6.62
C ALA A 126 -12.14 11.96 -6.30
N ALA A 127 -13.46 11.77 -6.43
CA ALA A 127 -14.47 12.77 -6.10
C ALA A 127 -14.43 13.13 -4.60
N ALA A 128 -14.37 12.12 -3.72
CA ALA A 128 -14.27 12.34 -2.28
C ALA A 128 -13.00 13.12 -1.90
N ALA A 129 -11.87 12.80 -2.54
CA ALA A 129 -10.63 13.53 -2.37
C ALA A 129 -10.74 14.98 -2.84
N ALA A 130 -11.34 15.23 -4.00
CA ALA A 130 -11.54 16.57 -4.54
C ALA A 130 -12.44 17.43 -3.64
N VAL A 131 -13.54 16.87 -3.14
CA VAL A 131 -14.44 17.54 -2.19
C VAL A 131 -13.69 17.88 -0.90
N THR A 132 -12.96 16.92 -0.33
CA THR A 132 -12.19 17.12 0.90
C THR A 132 -11.12 18.20 0.73
N ALA A 133 -10.42 18.19 -0.41
CA ALA A 133 -9.45 19.20 -0.79
C ALA A 133 -10.07 20.59 -0.91
N ALA A 134 -11.22 20.71 -1.58
CA ALA A 134 -11.95 21.97 -1.75
C ALA A 134 -12.39 22.55 -0.40
N ILE A 135 -12.99 21.74 0.48
CA ILE A 135 -13.39 22.15 1.83
C ILE A 135 -12.19 22.70 2.61
N ARG A 136 -11.05 21.99 2.59
CA ARG A 136 -9.83 22.43 3.30
C ARG A 136 -9.25 23.73 2.74
N ALA A 137 -9.31 23.94 1.43
CA ALA A 137 -8.86 25.19 0.82
C ALA A 137 -9.74 26.37 1.21
N LEU A 138 -11.06 26.17 1.27
CA LEU A 138 -12.01 27.21 1.66
C LEU A 138 -11.87 27.58 3.15
N THR A 139 -11.68 26.61 4.05
CA THR A 139 -11.52 26.88 5.49
C THR A 139 -10.21 27.59 5.80
N THR A 140 -9.09 27.18 5.17
CA THR A 140 -7.79 27.85 5.36
C THR A 140 -7.77 29.29 4.82
N ARG A 141 -8.45 29.57 3.70
CA ARG A 141 -8.62 30.94 3.19
C ARG A 141 -9.42 31.82 4.15
N ARG A 142 -10.50 31.30 4.74
CA ARG A 142 -11.33 32.03 5.71
C ARG A 142 -10.55 32.37 6.99
N ALA A 143 -9.78 31.42 7.53
CA ALA A 143 -8.97 31.65 8.73
C ALA A 143 -7.92 32.76 8.52
N ARG A 144 -7.27 32.80 7.35
CA ARG A 144 -6.29 33.86 7.01
C ARG A 144 -6.91 35.25 6.85
N ARG A 145 -8.15 35.34 6.35
CA ARG A 145 -8.86 36.63 6.25
C ARG A 145 -9.26 37.19 7.61
N LYS A 146 -9.68 36.33 8.56
CA LYS A 146 -10.11 36.74 9.90
C LYS A 146 -8.97 37.24 10.80
N GLY A 147 -7.72 36.83 10.56
CA GLY A 147 -6.55 37.29 11.33
C GLY A 147 -5.90 38.59 10.83
N ARG A 148 -6.47 39.26 9.81
CA ARG A 148 -5.98 40.53 9.25
C ARG A 148 -6.88 41.74 9.58
N THR A 149 -7.94 41.52 10.34
CA THR A 149 -8.85 42.53 10.90
C THR A 149 -8.65 42.57 12.39
#